data_AF-A0A645AGJ5-F1
#
_entry.id   AF-A0A645AGJ5-F1
#
_cell.length_a   1.000
_cell.length_b   1.000
_cell.length_c   1.000
_cell.angle_alpha   90.00
_cell.angle_beta   90.00
_cell.angle_gamma   90.00
#
_symmetry.space_group_name_H-M   'P 1'
#
loop_
_entity.id
_entity.type
_entity.pdbx_description
1 polymer ?
#
loop_
_entity_poly.entity_id
_entity_poly.type
_entity_poly.pdbx_seq_one_letter_code
_entity_poly.pdbx_strand_id
1 'polypeptide(L)' 'MSRGKIIADGPPRQVFQDVEGLRAVGLTVPETVQLLYELRQEGLDLPLDAISDEECAQALRRYLEEKA' A
#
# COMPACT_ATOMS: atom_id res chain seq x y z
N MET A 1 -13.66 8.55 6.63
CA MET A 1 -14.98 9.08 6.20
C MET A 1 -14.76 10.44 5.55
N SER A 2 -15.17 10.66 4.30
CA SER A 2 -15.20 12.00 3.69
C SER A 2 -16.62 12.27 3.18
N ARG A 3 -17.16 13.46 3.50
CA ARG A 3 -18.49 13.94 3.05
C ARG A 3 -19.69 13.01 3.33
N GLY A 4 -19.68 12.28 4.45
CA GLY A 4 -20.83 11.46 4.88
C GLY A 4 -21.05 10.17 4.09
N LYS A 5 -20.07 9.72 3.28
CA LYS A 5 -20.10 8.41 2.61
C LYS A 5 -18.96 7.53 3.12
N ILE A 6 -19.23 6.22 3.23
CA ILE A 6 -18.19 5.23 3.52
C ILE A 6 -17.37 5.06 2.23
N ILE A 7 -16.08 5.35 2.31
CA ILE A 7 -15.17 5.41 1.15
C ILE A 7 -14.45 4.08 0.96
N ALA A 8 -14.14 3.43 2.07
CA ALA A 8 -13.66 2.07 2.11
C ALA A 8 -14.18 1.45 3.41
N ASP A 9 -14.80 0.29 3.32
CA ASP A 9 -15.29 -0.51 4.45
C ASP A 9 -14.66 -1.89 4.32
N GLY A 10 -13.76 -2.23 5.25
CA GLY A 10 -12.97 -3.44 5.15
C GLY A 10 -11.75 -3.42 6.05
N PRO A 11 -11.04 -4.56 6.17
CA PRO A 11 -9.80 -4.64 6.93
C PRO A 11 -8.76 -3.66 6.37
N PRO A 12 -7.85 -3.12 7.21
CA PRO A 12 -6.88 -2.10 6.82
C PRO A 12 -6.12 -2.46 5.52
N ARG A 13 -5.78 -3.72 5.36
CA ARG A 13 -5.08 -4.26 4.17
C ARG A 13 -5.83 -4.04 2.86
N GLN A 14 -7.16 -4.07 2.87
CA GLN A 14 -7.98 -3.87 1.67
C GLN A 14 -8.16 -2.38 1.37
N VAL A 15 -8.23 -1.56 2.42
CA VAL A 15 -8.33 -0.10 2.32
C VAL A 15 -7.03 0.50 1.77
N PHE A 16 -5.87 0.00 2.22
CA PHE A 16 -4.55 0.48 1.79
C PHE A 16 -4.15 0.06 0.37
N GLN A 17 -4.89 -0.83 -0.29
CA GLN A 17 -4.67 -1.12 -1.72
C GLN A 17 -5.05 0.07 -2.61
N ASP A 18 -5.99 0.92 -2.18
CA ASP A 18 -6.41 2.11 -2.91
C ASP A 18 -5.71 3.36 -2.36
N VAL A 19 -4.39 3.40 -2.55
CA VAL A 19 -3.54 4.53 -2.11
C VAL A 19 -4.00 5.84 -2.75
N GLU A 20 -4.41 5.82 -4.02
CA GLU A 20 -4.92 7.00 -4.71
C GLU A 20 -6.26 7.47 -4.14
N GLY A 21 -7.20 6.56 -3.90
CA GLY A 21 -8.49 6.88 -3.28
C GLY A 21 -8.34 7.47 -1.88
N LEU A 22 -7.42 6.92 -1.07
CA LEU A 22 -7.09 7.46 0.26
C LEU A 22 -6.46 8.86 0.17
N ARG A 23 -5.52 9.06 -0.75
CA ARG A 23 -4.85 10.35 -0.94
C ARG A 23 -5.83 11.41 -1.47
N ALA A 24 -6.73 11.03 -2.37
CA ALA A 24 -7.77 11.89 -2.94
C ALA A 24 -8.77 12.42 -1.91
N VAL A 25 -8.99 11.68 -0.82
CA VAL A 25 -9.88 12.09 0.28
C VAL A 25 -9.14 12.79 1.42
N GLY A 26 -7.84 13.04 1.26
CA GLY A 26 -6.99 13.72 2.23
C GLY A 26 -6.56 12.85 3.41
N LEU A 27 -6.57 11.53 3.25
CA LEU A 27 -6.06 10.61 4.27
C LEU A 27 -4.59 10.31 3.99
N THR A 28 -3.76 10.42 5.02
CA THR A 28 -2.34 10.08 4.96
C THR A 28 -2.18 8.57 5.00
N VAL A 29 -1.40 8.03 4.06
CA VAL A 29 -0.98 6.62 4.07
C VAL A 29 0.36 6.47 4.79
N PRO A 30 0.66 5.30 5.38
CA PRO A 30 1.98 5.03 5.93
C PRO A 30 3.08 5.16 4.87
N GLU A 31 4.27 5.60 5.28
CA GLU A 31 5.43 5.78 4.38
C GLU A 31 5.86 4.46 3.72
N THR A 32 5.76 3.34 4.46
CA THR A 32 6.01 1.97 3.96
C THR A 32 5.10 1.63 2.77
N VAL A 33 3.80 1.85 2.91
CA VAL A 33 2.81 1.63 1.84
C VAL A 33 3.06 2.56 0.65
N GLN A 34 3.43 3.82 0.92
CA GLN A 34 3.75 4.77 -0.14
C GLN A 34 4.97 4.35 -0.97
N LEU A 35 6.04 3.91 -0.31
CA LEU A 35 7.24 3.42 -1.00
C LEU A 35 6.92 2.23 -1.91
N LEU A 36 6.16 1.26 -1.40
CA LEU A 36 5.76 0.07 -2.18
C LEU A 36 4.86 0.45 -3.36
N TYR A 37 3.99 1.45 -3.19
CA TYR A 37 3.15 1.98 -4.25
C TYR A 37 3.98 2.62 -5.37
N GLU A 38 4.97 3.43 -5.03
CA GLU A 38 5.87 4.06 -6.01
C GLU A 38 6.69 2.99 -6.77
N LEU A 39 7.22 1.99 -6.07
CA LEU A 39 7.91 0.86 -6.72
C LEU A 39 6.98 0.07 -7.65
N ARG A 40 5.70 -0.05 -7.30
CA ARG A 40 4.72 -0.72 -8.16
C ARG A 40 4.41 0.05 -9.44
N GLN A 41 4.42 1.38 -9.38
CA GLN A 41 4.32 2.23 -10.57
C GLN A 41 5.51 2.06 -11.52
N GLU A 42 6.70 1.77 -10.97
CA GLU A 42 7.91 1.43 -11.75
C GLU A 42 7.88 -0.01 -12.33
N GLY A 43 6.81 -0.76 -12.09
CA GLY A 43 6.62 -2.11 -12.63
C GLY A 43 7.10 -3.25 -11.71
N LEU A 44 7.38 -2.96 -10.43
CA LEU A 44 7.61 -4.00 -9.43
C LEU A 44 6.27 -4.47 -8.83
N ASP A 45 5.84 -5.71 -9.12
CA ASP A 45 4.61 -6.25 -8.53
C ASP A 45 4.81 -6.58 -7.04
N LEU A 46 4.71 -5.55 -6.21
CA LEU A 46 4.86 -5.61 -4.76
C LEU A 46 3.50 -5.43 -4.08
N PRO A 47 3.24 -6.16 -2.99
CA PRO A 47 1.99 -6.03 -2.24
C PRO A 47 1.98 -4.74 -1.42
N LEU A 48 0.85 -4.02 -1.44
CA LEU A 48 0.64 -2.74 -0.73
C LEU A 48 0.04 -2.90 0.66
N ASP A 49 -0.04 -4.13 1.17
CA ASP A 49 -0.61 -4.47 2.46
C ASP A 49 0.41 -4.48 3.60
N ALA A 50 1.68 -4.21 3.29
CA ALA A 50 2.77 -4.11 4.24
C ALA A 50 2.73 -2.75 4.97
N ILE A 51 2.21 -2.78 6.20
CA ILE A 51 1.97 -1.59 7.01
C ILE A 51 3.15 -1.36 7.98
N SER A 52 3.95 -2.40 8.25
CA SER A 52 5.15 -2.34 9.09
C SER A 52 6.45 -2.41 8.27
N ASP A 53 7.53 -1.92 8.86
CA ASP A 53 8.87 -1.97 8.25
C ASP A 53 9.31 -3.41 7.94
N GLU A 54 8.97 -4.36 8.83
CA GLU A 54 9.29 -5.78 8.66
C GLU A 54 8.50 -6.42 7.51
N GLU A 55 7.21 -6.12 7.38
CA GLU A 55 6.40 -6.58 6.25
C GLU A 55 6.94 -5.99 4.93
N CYS A 56 7.33 -4.72 4.92
CA CYS A 56 7.90 -4.05 3.77
C CYS A 56 9.23 -4.69 3.34
N ALA A 57 10.14 -4.93 4.30
CA ALA A 57 11.40 -5.59 4.04
C ALA A 57 11.21 -7.03 3.53
N GLN A 58 10.25 -7.78 4.08
CA GLN A 58 9.93 -9.13 3.61
C GLN A 58 9.37 -9.13 2.19
N ALA A 59 8.49 -8.19 1.85
CA ALA A 59 7.93 -8.06 0.51
C ALA A 59 9.02 -7.80 -0.54
N LEU A 60 9.91 -6.84 -0.26
CA LEU A 60 11.06 -6.54 -1.12
C LEU A 60 12.01 -7.74 -1.24
N ARG A 61 12.30 -8.42 -0.13
CA ARG A 61 13.16 -9.59 -0.13
C ARG A 61 12.59 -10.71 -0.99
N ARG A 62 11.30 -11.04 -0.84
CA ARG A 62 10.64 -12.08 -1.66
C ARG A 62 10.68 -11.72 -3.15
N TYR A 63 10.40 -10.47 -3.50
CA TYR A 63 10.48 -10.01 -4.88
C TYR A 63 11.89 -10.17 -5.48
N LEU A 64 12.93 -9.87 -4.69
CA LEU A 64 14.32 -10.07 -5.10
C LEU A 64 14.69 -11.56 -5.22
N GLU A 65 14.19 -12.41 -4.32
CA GLU A 65 14.41 -13.86 -4.37
C GLU A 65 13.71 -14.52 -5.57
N GLU A 66 12.55 -14.04 -6.01
CA GLU A 66 11.84 -14.55 -7.20
C GLU A 66 12.49 -14.14 -8.53
N LYS A 67 13.28 -13.05 -8.53
CA LYS A 67 14.01 -12.57 -9.71
C LYS A 67 15.49 -12.99 -9.77
N ALA A 68 15.98 -13.70 -8.76
CA ALA A 68 17.34 -14.25 -8.69
C ALA A 68 17.43 -15.63 -9.36
#